data_AF-A0A2V9J504-F1
#
_entry.id   AF-A0A2V9J504-F1
#
_cell.length_a   1.000
_cell.length_b   1.000
_cell.length_c   1.000
_cell.angle_alpha   90.00
_cell.angle_beta   90.00
_cell.angle_gamma   90.00
#
_symmetry.space_group_name_H-M   'P 1'
#
loop_
_entity.id
_entity.type
_entity.pdbx_description
1 polymer ?
#
loop_
_entity_poly.entity_id
_entity_poly.type
_entity_poly.pdbx_seq_one_letter_code
_entity_poly.pdbx_strand_id
1 'polypeptide(L)'
;MWIRGRQIGGKTFCWARESYRYSDYEFKAASREGYEQDWPFGYKDLEPYYDKVESFIGVSGSREGLEQMPDGRFLPPMNLSCGSLLAKQVIERKFGWRVMPDRVANLTVPHHGRPACHYCDQCQRGCYTASYFNSPAVTLPAAARTGRFTLVSDPAFTTSKAQPGTIARPAPKLSCCLPRLLSPPASCSTPLPASFPKASETPPASWGITSWTISRSRARAAFLPP
;
A
#
# COMPACT_ATOMS: atom_id res chain seq x y z
N MET A 1 13.78 -20.26 -2.18
CA MET A 1 12.58 -20.54 -3.02
C MET A 1 11.90 -19.23 -3.39
N TRP A 2 11.71 -18.92 -4.67
CA TRP A 2 11.06 -17.69 -5.12
C TRP A 2 9.56 -17.93 -5.38
N ILE A 3 8.69 -17.42 -4.51
CA ILE A 3 7.24 -17.57 -4.64
C ILE A 3 6.66 -16.36 -5.39
N ARG A 4 5.97 -16.62 -6.50
CA ARG A 4 5.16 -15.62 -7.23
C ARG A 4 3.68 -15.89 -7.01
N GLY A 5 2.97 -14.89 -6.50
CA GLY A 5 1.50 -14.90 -6.44
C GLY A 5 0.91 -14.40 -7.74
N ARG A 6 0.12 -15.24 -8.42
CA ARG A 6 -0.73 -14.85 -9.57
C ARG A 6 -2.17 -14.72 -9.09
N GLN A 7 -2.42 -13.67 -8.33
CA GLN A 7 -3.75 -13.28 -7.85
C GLN A 7 -3.83 -11.75 -7.82
N ILE A 8 -5.04 -11.21 -7.70
CA ILE A 8 -5.23 -9.76 -7.49
C ILE A 8 -4.45 -9.35 -6.24
N GLY A 9 -3.58 -8.36 -6.39
CA GLY A 9 -2.66 -7.91 -5.33
C GLY A 9 -1.27 -8.55 -5.33
N GLY A 10 -1.07 -9.61 -6.10
CA GLY A 10 0.23 -10.25 -6.29
C GLY A 10 0.89 -10.66 -4.97
N LYS A 11 2.20 -10.39 -4.85
CA LYS A 11 3.00 -10.80 -3.68
C LYS A 11 2.58 -10.10 -2.38
N THR A 12 1.97 -8.91 -2.45
CA THR A 12 1.52 -8.18 -1.25
C THR A 12 0.45 -8.92 -0.45
N PHE A 13 -0.14 -9.99 -1.01
CA PHE A 13 -1.06 -10.86 -0.29
C PHE A 13 -0.35 -11.78 0.72
N CYS A 14 0.85 -12.29 0.40
CA CYS A 14 1.56 -13.33 1.18
C CYS A 14 3.02 -12.95 1.50
N TRP A 15 3.30 -11.68 1.73
CA TRP A 15 4.65 -11.17 2.01
C TRP A 15 4.92 -11.04 3.51
N ALA A 16 6.15 -10.66 3.87
CA ALA A 16 6.61 -10.49 5.25
C ALA A 16 6.23 -9.13 5.88
N ARG A 17 5.64 -8.22 5.11
CA ARG A 17 5.29 -6.83 5.51
C ARG A 17 6.47 -5.95 5.92
N GLU A 18 7.68 -6.49 5.96
CA GLU A 18 8.92 -5.74 6.15
C GLU A 18 9.02 -4.56 5.18
N SER A 19 9.13 -3.37 5.73
CA SER A 19 9.02 -2.09 5.02
C SER A 19 10.16 -1.16 5.43
N TYR A 20 11.39 -1.56 5.07
CA TYR A 20 12.60 -0.79 5.32
C TYR A 20 12.84 0.27 4.25
N ARG A 21 13.41 1.41 4.64
CA ARG A 21 13.94 2.41 3.73
C ARG A 21 15.35 2.02 3.30
N TYR A 22 15.67 2.27 2.04
CA TYR A 22 17.06 2.32 1.61
C TYR A 22 17.68 3.63 2.09
N SER A 23 18.97 3.59 2.37
CA SER A 23 19.77 4.74 2.76
C SER A 23 20.60 5.24 1.57
N ASP A 24 21.31 6.36 1.77
CA ASP A 24 22.29 6.82 0.79
C ASP A 24 23.42 5.79 0.58
N TYR A 25 23.61 4.84 1.50
CA TYR A 25 24.61 3.79 1.38
C TYR A 25 24.28 2.86 0.21
N GLU A 26 23.00 2.52 0.02
CA GLU A 26 22.54 1.71 -1.11
C GLU A 26 22.46 2.52 -2.41
N PHE A 27 22.08 3.80 -2.34
CA PHE A 27 21.94 4.61 -3.55
C PHE A 27 23.28 5.04 -4.15
N LYS A 28 24.33 5.19 -3.32
CA LYS A 28 25.66 5.68 -3.70
C LYS A 28 26.77 4.65 -3.44
N ALA A 29 26.42 3.36 -3.56
CA ALA A 29 27.34 2.26 -3.32
C ALA A 29 28.58 2.31 -4.24
N ALA A 30 28.45 2.75 -5.51
CA ALA A 30 29.58 2.81 -6.43
C ALA A 30 30.53 3.94 -6.08
N SER A 31 30.01 5.14 -5.78
CA SER A 31 30.85 6.26 -5.34
C SER A 31 31.53 6.02 -3.99
N ARG A 32 30.90 5.24 -3.11
CA ARG A 32 31.41 4.99 -1.76
C ARG A 32 32.38 3.80 -1.71
N GLU A 33 32.01 2.68 -2.33
CA GLU A 33 32.69 1.39 -2.17
C GLU A 33 33.28 0.86 -3.48
N GLY A 34 33.00 1.50 -4.62
CA GLY A 34 33.53 1.11 -5.92
C GLY A 34 32.80 -0.07 -6.59
N TYR A 35 31.64 -0.48 -6.06
CA TYR A 35 30.85 -1.60 -6.59
C TYR A 35 29.60 -1.11 -7.34
N GLU A 36 29.27 -1.80 -8.44
CA GLU A 36 28.07 -1.55 -9.26
C GLU A 36 27.97 -0.12 -9.82
N GLN A 37 26.77 0.46 -9.84
CA GLN A 37 26.50 1.79 -10.39
C GLN A 37 25.57 2.56 -9.44
N ASP A 38 25.89 3.83 -9.24
CA ASP A 38 25.06 4.71 -8.44
C ASP A 38 23.68 4.92 -9.07
N TRP A 39 22.68 5.03 -8.22
CA TRP A 39 21.35 5.45 -8.62
C TRP A 39 21.38 6.92 -9.05
N PRO A 40 20.54 7.31 -10.04
CA PRO A 40 20.51 8.68 -10.56
C PRO A 40 19.88 9.71 -9.59
N PHE A 41 19.37 9.26 -8.44
CA PHE A 41 18.78 10.07 -7.38
C PHE A 41 19.37 9.67 -6.02
N GLY A 42 19.17 10.49 -4.99
CA GLY A 42 19.60 10.19 -3.61
C GLY A 42 18.42 9.91 -2.67
N TYR A 43 18.74 9.62 -1.41
CA TYR A 43 17.74 9.39 -0.36
C TYR A 43 16.82 10.61 -0.19
N LYS A 44 17.38 11.83 -0.17
CA LYS A 44 16.61 13.07 0.01
C LYS A 44 15.53 13.28 -1.04
N ASP A 45 15.75 12.78 -2.26
CA ASP A 45 14.77 12.87 -3.34
C ASP A 45 13.58 11.90 -3.09
N LEU A 46 13.85 10.75 -2.48
CA LEU A 46 12.85 9.71 -2.18
C LEU A 46 12.17 9.84 -0.82
N GLU A 47 12.82 10.49 0.15
CA GLU A 47 12.30 10.72 1.50
C GLU A 47 10.82 11.19 1.52
N PRO A 48 10.40 12.22 0.76
CA PRO A 48 8.99 12.65 0.78
C PRO A 48 8.03 11.59 0.22
N TYR A 49 8.49 10.72 -0.69
CA TYR A 49 7.69 9.63 -1.22
C TYR A 49 7.59 8.48 -0.22
N TYR A 50 8.67 8.16 0.48
CA TYR A 50 8.63 7.20 1.59
C TYR A 50 7.67 7.67 2.69
N ASP A 51 7.77 8.94 3.13
CA ASP A 51 6.87 9.54 4.12
C ASP A 51 5.39 9.39 3.70
N LYS A 52 5.09 9.66 2.43
CA LYS A 52 3.75 9.54 1.87
C LYS A 52 3.25 8.09 1.88
N VAL A 53 4.09 7.14 1.45
CA VAL A 53 3.72 5.72 1.39
C VAL A 53 3.51 5.17 2.79
N GLU A 54 4.44 5.41 3.72
CA GLU A 54 4.36 4.90 5.09
C GLU A 54 3.15 5.44 5.85
N SER A 55 2.89 6.74 5.71
CA SER A 55 1.69 7.38 6.29
C SER A 55 0.40 6.85 5.68
N PHE A 56 0.43 6.41 4.42
CA PHE A 56 -0.74 5.84 3.75
C PHE A 56 -0.98 4.37 4.15
N ILE A 57 0.06 3.54 4.13
CA ILE A 57 -0.08 2.09 4.39
C ILE A 57 -0.14 1.76 5.88
N GLY A 58 0.40 2.65 6.73
CA GLY A 58 0.52 2.48 8.17
C GLY A 58 1.64 1.50 8.53
N VAL A 59 2.88 1.97 8.48
CA VAL A 59 4.05 1.19 8.94
C VAL A 59 4.20 1.36 10.44
N SER A 60 4.29 0.29 11.20
CA SER A 60 4.67 0.31 12.62
C SER A 60 6.18 0.11 12.76
N GLY A 61 6.80 0.83 13.70
CA GLY A 61 8.22 0.70 13.96
C GLY A 61 8.69 1.70 15.01
N SER A 62 9.92 1.55 15.45
CA SER A 62 10.60 2.50 16.32
C SER A 62 11.61 3.34 15.53
N ARG A 63 12.12 4.41 16.17
CA ARG A 63 13.06 5.37 15.59
C ARG A 63 14.40 5.22 16.28
N GLU A 64 15.40 4.72 15.56
CA GLU A 64 16.72 4.42 16.11
C GLU A 64 17.77 5.45 15.72
N GLY A 65 17.49 6.33 14.75
CA GLY A 65 18.44 7.31 14.23
C GLY A 65 19.62 6.68 13.49
N LEU A 66 19.42 5.51 12.86
CA LEU A 66 20.47 4.80 12.13
C LEU A 66 20.59 5.33 10.70
N GLU A 67 21.79 5.78 10.32
CA GLU A 67 22.04 6.32 8.97
C GLU A 67 21.87 5.25 7.89
N GLN A 68 22.34 4.03 8.14
CA GLN A 68 22.18 2.89 7.24
C GLN A 68 20.73 2.41 7.10
N MET A 69 19.86 2.81 8.02
CA MET A 69 18.44 2.44 7.99
C MET A 69 17.59 3.62 8.44
N PRO A 70 17.46 4.65 7.59
CA PRO A 70 16.83 5.90 7.94
C PRO A 70 15.42 5.71 8.49
N ASP A 71 15.10 6.47 9.53
CA ASP A 71 13.78 6.47 10.14
C ASP A 71 12.72 7.08 9.20
N GLY A 72 11.45 6.79 9.49
CA GLY A 72 10.31 7.22 8.70
C GLY A 72 9.12 7.67 9.53
N ARG A 73 7.93 7.62 8.94
CA ARG A 73 6.65 7.98 9.56
C ARG A 73 5.96 6.72 10.05
N PHE A 74 6.27 6.35 11.29
CA PHE A 74 5.79 5.12 11.89
C PHE A 74 4.61 5.34 12.85
N LEU A 75 3.69 4.38 12.85
CA LEU A 75 2.80 4.06 13.96
C LEU A 75 3.62 3.49 15.14
N PRO A 76 3.05 3.44 16.36
CA PRO A 76 3.74 2.83 17.50
C PRO A 76 4.28 1.43 17.15
N PRO A 77 5.47 1.05 17.64
CA PRO A 77 6.09 -0.22 17.31
C PRO A 77 5.26 -1.40 17.82
N MET A 78 5.37 -2.54 17.14
CA MET A 78 4.84 -3.80 17.64
C MET A 78 5.61 -4.21 18.90
N ASN A 79 4.90 -4.73 19.90
CA ASN A 79 5.54 -5.21 21.13
C ASN A 79 6.44 -6.40 20.84
N LEU A 80 7.65 -6.36 21.38
CA LEU A 80 8.56 -7.50 21.36
C LEU A 80 8.06 -8.58 22.32
N SER A 81 8.24 -9.85 21.93
CA SER A 81 7.99 -10.98 22.82
C SER A 81 8.97 -10.96 24.01
N CYS A 82 8.64 -11.67 25.09
CA CYS A 82 9.54 -11.80 26.25
C CYS A 82 10.92 -12.36 25.86
N GLY A 83 10.96 -13.34 24.95
CA GLY A 83 12.21 -13.89 24.41
C GLY A 83 13.00 -12.87 23.59
N SER A 84 12.31 -12.09 22.75
CA SER A 84 12.93 -11.02 21.96
C SER A 84 13.49 -9.90 22.85
N LEU A 85 12.82 -9.56 23.95
CA LEU A 85 13.31 -8.59 24.93
C LEU A 85 14.57 -9.10 25.64
N LEU A 86 14.59 -10.37 26.06
CA LEU A 86 15.78 -10.98 26.66
C LEU A 86 16.95 -11.02 25.66
N ALA A 87 16.68 -11.42 24.41
CA ALA A 87 17.69 -11.44 23.34
C ALA A 87 18.26 -10.04 23.09
N LYS A 88 17.40 -9.01 23.00
CA LYS A 88 17.82 -7.61 22.89
C LYS A 88 18.78 -7.21 24.00
N GLN A 89 18.44 -7.49 25.27
CA GLN A 89 19.31 -7.17 26.41
C GLN A 89 20.66 -7.88 26.34
N VAL A 90 20.70 -9.15 25.96
CA VAL A 90 21.94 -9.92 25.88
C VAL A 90 22.81 -9.43 24.72
N ILE A 91 22.22 -9.21 23.55
CA ILE A 91 22.94 -8.78 22.35
C ILE A 91 23.52 -7.38 22.55
N GLU A 92 22.72 -6.45 23.06
CA GLU A 92 23.16 -5.06 23.32
C GLU A 92 24.27 -5.01 24.35
N ARG A 93 24.17 -5.78 25.45
CA ARG A 93 25.22 -5.80 26.47
C ARG A 93 26.51 -6.48 26.00
N LYS A 94 26.41 -7.58 25.25
CA LYS A 94 27.57 -8.41 24.90
C LYS A 94 28.32 -7.91 23.67
N PHE A 95 27.60 -7.38 22.68
CA PHE A 95 28.17 -7.01 21.38
C PHE A 95 28.07 -5.51 21.07
N GLY A 96 27.33 -4.73 21.87
CA GLY A 96 27.09 -3.32 21.58
C GLY A 96 26.21 -3.09 20.33
N TRP A 97 25.61 -4.14 19.77
CA TRP A 97 24.73 -4.03 18.59
C TRP A 97 23.35 -3.55 18.98
N ARG A 98 22.77 -2.65 18.17
CA ARG A 98 21.40 -2.20 18.35
C ARG A 98 20.43 -3.27 17.90
N VAL A 99 19.50 -3.64 18.78
CA VAL A 99 18.34 -4.49 18.42
C VAL A 99 17.09 -3.64 18.45
N MET A 100 16.26 -3.74 17.42
CA MET A 100 15.02 -2.96 17.32
C MET A 100 13.85 -3.85 16.87
N PRO A 101 12.61 -3.47 17.20
CA PRO A 101 11.43 -3.98 16.52
C PRO A 101 11.52 -3.82 15.01
N ASP A 102 11.06 -4.82 14.28
CA ASP A 102 10.97 -4.78 12.83
C ASP A 102 10.03 -3.66 12.37
N ARG A 103 10.36 -3.05 11.22
CA ARG A 103 9.53 -2.01 10.60
C ARG A 103 8.57 -2.67 9.63
N VAL A 104 7.34 -2.89 10.08
CA VAL A 104 6.36 -3.71 9.37
C VAL A 104 5.11 -2.93 9.02
N ALA A 105 4.55 -3.19 7.84
CA ALA A 105 3.26 -2.63 7.40
C ALA A 105 2.06 -3.35 8.06
N ASN A 106 2.12 -3.50 9.38
CA ASN A 106 1.05 -4.01 10.24
C ASN A 106 0.55 -2.85 11.12
N LEU A 107 -0.77 -2.70 11.21
CA LEU A 107 -1.34 -1.63 12.02
C LEU A 107 -1.31 -1.98 13.51
N THR A 108 -0.63 -1.19 14.32
CA THR A 108 -0.69 -1.27 15.80
C THR A 108 -1.87 -0.48 16.37
N VAL A 109 -2.36 0.50 15.62
CA VAL A 109 -3.52 1.33 15.97
C VAL A 109 -4.45 1.42 14.76
N PRO A 110 -5.76 1.69 14.95
CA PRO A 110 -6.67 1.92 13.83
C PRO A 110 -6.14 3.03 12.90
N HIS A 111 -6.19 2.81 11.59
CA HIS A 111 -5.58 3.71 10.60
C HIS A 111 -6.39 3.74 9.31
N HIS A 112 -6.78 4.92 8.84
CA HIS A 112 -7.60 5.11 7.61
C HIS A 112 -8.82 4.19 7.50
N GLY A 113 -9.54 3.98 8.62
CA GLY A 113 -10.72 3.12 8.67
C GLY A 113 -10.43 1.61 8.71
N ARG A 114 -9.16 1.21 8.83
CA ARG A 114 -8.75 -0.20 9.01
C ARG A 114 -8.48 -0.47 10.50
N PRO A 115 -8.92 -1.61 11.05
CA PRO A 115 -8.69 -1.95 12.45
C PRO A 115 -7.23 -2.33 12.71
N ALA A 116 -6.78 -2.14 13.95
CA ALA A 116 -5.48 -2.62 14.41
C ALA A 116 -5.35 -4.16 14.28
N CYS A 117 -4.11 -4.64 14.19
CA CYS A 117 -3.78 -6.05 14.15
C CYS A 117 -4.23 -6.73 15.45
N HIS A 118 -4.91 -7.87 15.32
CA HIS A 118 -5.35 -8.71 16.45
C HIS A 118 -4.45 -9.96 16.63
N TYR A 119 -3.29 -9.97 15.98
CA TYR A 119 -2.22 -10.96 16.21
C TYR A 119 -2.61 -12.44 16.00
N CYS A 120 -3.48 -12.74 15.01
CA CYS A 120 -3.90 -14.12 14.71
C CYS A 120 -2.87 -15.00 13.99
N ASP A 121 -1.71 -14.44 13.62
CA ASP A 121 -0.61 -15.13 12.94
C ASP A 121 -0.98 -15.83 11.61
N GLN A 122 -2.03 -15.37 10.92
CA GLN A 122 -2.43 -15.88 9.60
C GLN A 122 -1.95 -14.99 8.44
N CYS A 123 -0.92 -14.16 8.66
CA CYS A 123 -0.46 -13.16 7.70
C CYS A 123 -0.08 -13.75 6.33
N GLN A 124 0.42 -14.98 6.29
CA GLN A 124 0.81 -15.66 5.05
C GLN A 124 -0.39 -16.08 4.18
N ARG A 125 -1.60 -16.14 4.74
CA ARG A 125 -2.81 -16.58 4.05
C ARG A 125 -3.72 -15.44 3.58
N GLY A 126 -3.31 -14.19 3.82
CA GLY A 126 -4.19 -13.03 3.64
C GLY A 126 -4.78 -12.57 4.97
N CYS A 127 -4.74 -11.27 5.26
CA CYS A 127 -5.44 -10.73 6.43
C CYS A 127 -6.89 -10.39 6.08
N TYR A 128 -7.79 -11.14 6.72
CA TYR A 128 -9.23 -10.94 6.60
C TYR A 128 -9.69 -9.57 7.10
N THR A 129 -9.12 -9.08 8.20
CA THR A 129 -9.51 -7.79 8.81
C THR A 129 -8.85 -6.57 8.15
N ALA A 130 -8.10 -6.77 7.06
CA ALA A 130 -7.31 -5.73 6.42
C ALA A 130 -6.33 -4.98 7.36
N SER A 131 -5.89 -5.58 8.45
CA SER A 131 -5.01 -4.95 9.46
C SER A 131 -3.53 -4.87 9.06
N TYR A 132 -3.10 -5.53 8.00
CA TYR A 132 -1.77 -5.32 7.39
C TYR A 132 -1.92 -4.88 5.93
N PHE A 133 -0.88 -4.26 5.37
CA PHE A 133 -0.89 -3.80 3.99
C PHE A 133 -0.91 -4.96 2.97
N ASN A 134 -1.97 -4.98 2.17
CA ASN A 134 -2.01 -5.68 0.90
C ASN A 134 -2.74 -4.80 -0.13
N SER A 135 -2.37 -4.90 -1.40
CA SER A 135 -2.96 -4.05 -2.43
C SER A 135 -4.49 -4.18 -2.55
N PRO A 136 -5.10 -5.39 -2.46
CA PRO A 136 -6.55 -5.55 -2.57
C PRO A 136 -7.36 -4.85 -1.48
N ALA A 137 -6.81 -4.75 -0.26
CA ALA A 137 -7.49 -4.10 0.85
C ALA A 137 -7.18 -2.60 0.96
N VAL A 138 -6.05 -2.13 0.43
CA VAL A 138 -5.55 -0.78 0.70
C VAL A 138 -5.51 0.10 -0.56
N THR A 139 -4.68 -0.25 -1.55
CA THR A 139 -4.46 0.62 -2.72
C THR A 139 -5.56 0.50 -3.76
N LEU A 140 -6.05 -0.71 -4.05
CA LEU A 140 -7.09 -0.92 -5.06
C LEU A 140 -8.43 -0.25 -4.66
N PRO A 141 -8.92 -0.36 -3.41
CA PRO A 141 -10.12 0.36 -3.00
C PRO A 141 -9.92 1.88 -3.04
N ALA A 142 -8.73 2.37 -2.68
CA ALA A 142 -8.40 3.78 -2.80
C ALA A 142 -8.41 4.26 -4.26
N ALA A 143 -7.89 3.46 -5.20
CA ALA A 143 -7.95 3.75 -6.63
C ALA A 143 -9.39 3.71 -7.15
N ALA A 144 -10.19 2.72 -6.74
CA ALA A 144 -11.60 2.60 -7.13
C ALA A 144 -12.43 3.82 -6.73
N ARG A 145 -12.19 4.39 -5.53
CA ARG A 145 -12.85 5.62 -5.07
C ARG A 145 -12.60 6.85 -5.95
N THR A 146 -11.58 6.85 -6.80
CA THR A 146 -11.33 7.97 -7.73
C THR A 146 -12.32 8.01 -8.90
N GLY A 147 -13.05 6.91 -9.16
CA GLY A 147 -13.92 6.77 -10.33
C GLY A 147 -13.17 6.66 -11.67
N ARG A 148 -11.83 6.63 -11.65
CA ARG A 148 -10.96 6.56 -12.85
C ARG A 148 -10.21 5.22 -12.97
N PHE A 149 -10.62 4.22 -12.21
CA PHE A 149 -9.93 2.95 -12.11
C PHE A 149 -10.83 1.80 -12.58
N THR A 150 -10.30 0.99 -13.50
CA THR A 150 -10.95 -0.25 -13.96
C THR A 150 -10.01 -1.41 -13.66
N LEU A 151 -10.48 -2.38 -12.87
CA LEU A 151 -9.76 -3.62 -12.61
C LEU A 151 -10.14 -4.68 -13.65
N VAL A 152 -9.15 -5.20 -14.36
CA VAL A 152 -9.31 -6.34 -15.27
C VAL A 152 -8.50 -7.51 -14.71
N SER A 153 -9.19 -8.59 -14.34
CA SER A 153 -8.58 -9.83 -13.85
C SER A 153 -8.38 -10.83 -15.00
N ASP A 154 -7.32 -11.63 -14.89
CA ASP A 154 -6.95 -12.69 -15.84
C ASP A 154 -6.59 -12.29 -17.31
N PRO A 155 -6.15 -11.06 -17.63
CA PRO A 155 -5.58 -10.81 -18.95
C PRO A 155 -4.16 -11.38 -19.02
N ALA A 156 -3.93 -12.35 -19.90
CA ALA A 156 -2.56 -12.70 -20.30
C ALA A 156 -2.05 -11.63 -21.25
N PHE A 157 -1.10 -10.81 -20.78
CA PHE A 157 -0.42 -9.85 -21.64
C PHE A 157 0.55 -10.59 -22.57
N THR A 158 0.29 -10.57 -23.88
CA THR A 158 1.09 -11.33 -24.86
C THR A 158 2.13 -10.46 -25.57
N THR A 159 1.76 -9.25 -26.02
CA THR A 159 2.67 -8.36 -26.76
C THR A 159 2.32 -6.89 -26.54
N SER A 160 3.33 -6.02 -26.52
CA SER A 160 3.16 -4.58 -26.76
C SER A 160 3.53 -4.29 -28.21
N LYS A 161 2.70 -3.50 -28.91
CA LYS A 161 3.06 -2.89 -30.19
C LYS A 161 3.24 -1.40 -29.96
N ALA A 162 4.37 -0.84 -30.40
CA ALA A 162 4.55 0.60 -30.42
C ALA A 162 3.59 1.18 -31.46
N GLN A 163 2.86 2.25 -31.10
CA GLN A 163 2.06 2.98 -32.06
C GLN A 163 2.99 3.79 -32.98
N PRO A 164 2.93 3.61 -34.32
CA PRO A 164 3.73 4.40 -35.24
C PRO A 164 3.41 5.90 -35.07
N GLY A 165 4.45 6.73 -34.92
CA GLY A 165 4.31 8.19 -34.83
C GLY A 165 4.26 8.79 -33.42
N THR A 166 4.25 7.99 -32.36
CA THR A 166 4.41 8.51 -30.99
C THR A 166 5.89 8.62 -30.66
N ILE A 167 6.51 9.79 -30.92
CA ILE A 167 7.80 10.12 -30.31
C ILE A 167 7.57 10.12 -28.80
N ALA A 168 8.35 9.34 -28.05
CA ALA A 168 8.31 9.33 -26.59
C ALA A 168 8.45 10.79 -26.11
N ARG A 169 7.37 11.38 -25.58
CA ARG A 169 7.46 12.72 -24.98
C ARG A 169 8.51 12.61 -23.88
N PRO A 170 9.56 13.45 -23.90
CA PRO A 170 10.49 13.49 -22.77
C PRO A 170 9.66 13.72 -21.51
N ALA A 171 9.93 12.92 -20.47
CA ALA A 171 9.25 13.06 -19.19
C ALA A 171 9.29 14.55 -18.79
N PRO A 172 8.16 15.19 -18.47
CA PRO A 172 8.18 16.58 -18.07
C PRO A 172 9.09 16.68 -16.85
N LYS A 173 10.17 17.49 -16.97
CA LYS A 173 10.97 17.86 -15.81
C LYS A 173 9.99 18.38 -14.76
N LEU A 174 9.96 17.75 -13.58
CA LEU A 174 9.22 18.23 -12.41
C LEU A 174 9.82 19.57 -12.00
N SER A 175 9.44 20.63 -12.69
CA SER A 175 9.57 22.00 -12.21
C SER A 175 8.51 22.14 -11.13
N CYS A 176 8.95 22.23 -9.87
CA CYS A 176 8.14 22.67 -8.75
C CYS A 176 7.48 24.01 -9.10
N CYS A 177 6.27 23.97 -9.66
CA CYS A 177 5.36 25.10 -9.66
C CYS A 177 4.81 25.22 -8.23
N LEU A 178 5.52 25.95 -7.37
CA LEU A 178 4.92 26.56 -6.19
C LEU A 178 3.69 27.37 -6.65
N PRO A 179 2.49 27.15 -6.10
CA PRO A 179 1.37 28.04 -6.38
C PRO A 179 1.64 29.40 -5.70
N ARG A 180 1.95 30.39 -6.53
CA ARG A 180 2.07 31.79 -6.15
C ARG A 180 0.66 32.35 -5.90
N LEU A 181 0.34 32.52 -4.62
CA LEU A 181 -0.36 33.64 -3.98
C LEU A 181 -1.69 34.17 -4.58
N LEU A 182 -2.70 34.18 -3.69
CA LEU A 182 -3.68 35.25 -3.44
C LEU A 182 -4.40 35.90 -4.64
N SER A 183 -5.71 35.63 -4.73
CA SER A 183 -6.78 36.64 -4.77
C SER A 183 -8.16 35.97 -4.53
N PRO A 184 -9.11 36.62 -3.84
CA PRO A 184 -10.40 36.01 -3.50
C PRO A 184 -11.36 36.04 -4.70
N PRO A 185 -12.27 35.06 -4.87
CA PRO A 185 -13.28 35.15 -5.92
C PRO A 185 -14.37 36.17 -5.53
N ALA A 186 -14.73 37.00 -6.52
CA ALA A 186 -15.81 37.96 -6.46
C ALA A 186 -17.15 37.31 -6.09
N SER A 187 -17.90 38.02 -5.27
CA SER A 187 -19.27 37.70 -4.85
C SER A 187 -20.22 37.58 -6.05
N CYS A 188 -20.82 36.42 -6.23
CA CYS A 188 -21.97 36.23 -7.11
C CYS A 188 -23.18 35.94 -6.23
N SER A 189 -23.98 36.97 -5.98
CA SER A 189 -25.19 36.96 -5.16
C SER A 189 -26.41 36.65 -6.02
N THR A 190 -27.01 35.47 -5.82
CA THR A 190 -28.46 35.27 -6.05
C THR A 190 -28.98 34.14 -5.14
N PRO A 191 -30.20 34.23 -4.58
CA PRO A 191 -30.59 33.48 -3.38
C PRO A 191 -31.16 32.07 -3.68
N LEU A 192 -30.82 31.11 -2.81
CA LEU A 192 -31.50 29.81 -2.70
C LEU A 192 -32.90 29.98 -2.09
N PRO A 193 -33.95 29.32 -2.62
CA PRO A 193 -35.17 29.11 -1.86
C PRO A 193 -34.98 27.97 -0.84
N ALA A 194 -35.38 28.27 0.39
CA ALA A 194 -35.37 27.40 1.54
C ALA A 194 -36.49 26.37 1.47
N SER A 195 -36.17 25.08 1.71
CA SER A 195 -36.99 24.13 2.48
C SER A 195 -36.42 22.71 2.38
N PHE A 196 -35.77 22.23 3.44
CA PHE A 196 -35.58 20.80 3.72
C PHE A 196 -36.65 20.38 4.74
N PRO A 197 -37.47 19.36 4.48
CA PRO A 197 -38.20 18.70 5.56
C PRO A 197 -37.32 17.69 6.29
N LYS A 198 -37.51 17.66 7.60
CA LYS A 198 -36.82 16.89 8.64
C LYS A 198 -36.87 15.38 8.41
N ALA A 199 -35.81 14.72 8.88
CA ALA A 199 -35.78 13.28 9.14
C ALA A 199 -36.79 12.91 10.25
N SER A 200 -37.53 11.83 10.03
CA SER A 200 -38.32 11.12 11.06
C SER A 200 -37.93 9.66 11.07
N GLU A 201 -37.63 9.16 12.26
CA GLU A 201 -37.24 7.79 12.59
C GLU A 201 -38.41 6.81 12.47
N THR A 202 -38.21 5.66 11.80
CA THR A 202 -38.42 4.26 12.25
C THR A 202 -38.57 3.30 11.05
N PRO A 203 -38.09 2.04 11.13
CA PRO A 203 -37.96 1.15 9.98
C PRO A 203 -39.17 0.21 9.82
N PRO A 204 -39.48 -0.26 8.59
CA PRO A 204 -40.19 -1.51 8.40
C PRO A 204 -39.25 -2.61 7.90
N ALA A 205 -39.50 -3.79 8.46
CA ALA A 205 -38.87 -5.06 8.15
C ALA A 205 -39.29 -5.61 6.78
N SER A 206 -38.54 -6.67 6.41
CA SER A 206 -38.83 -7.74 5.45
C SER A 206 -38.65 -7.47 3.94
N TRP A 207 -38.48 -8.59 3.22
CA TRP A 207 -38.22 -8.78 1.78
C TRP A 207 -36.75 -8.56 1.37
N GLY A 208 -36.02 -9.50 0.78
CA GLY A 208 -36.31 -10.84 0.30
C GLY A 208 -35.02 -11.36 -0.36
N ILE A 209 -34.67 -12.62 -0.07
CA ILE A 209 -33.51 -13.30 -0.66
C ILE A 209 -33.85 -13.62 -2.11
N THR A 210 -33.15 -13.02 -3.09
CA THR A 210 -33.22 -13.45 -4.48
C THR A 210 -31.90 -14.11 -4.87
N SER A 211 -31.97 -15.44 -4.94
CA SER A 211 -31.04 -16.36 -5.58
C SER A 211 -30.69 -15.89 -7.00
N TRP A 212 -29.39 -15.78 -7.31
CA TRP A 212 -28.91 -15.63 -8.68
C TRP A 212 -28.54 -17.01 -9.25
N THR A 213 -29.40 -17.49 -10.14
CA THR A 213 -29.25 -18.74 -10.91
C THR A 213 -28.12 -18.60 -11.93
N ILE A 214 -27.16 -19.53 -11.89
CA ILE A 214 -26.09 -19.69 -12.87
C ILE A 214 -26.67 -20.34 -14.15
N SER A 215 -26.71 -19.62 -15.27
CA SER A 215 -26.98 -20.22 -16.58
C SER A 215 -25.71 -20.91 -17.11
N ARG A 216 -25.71 -22.25 -17.13
CA ARG A 216 -24.68 -23.04 -17.83
C ARG A 216 -25.03 -23.14 -19.32
N SER A 217 -24.26 -22.49 -20.18
CA SER A 217 -24.23 -22.78 -21.62
C SER A 217 -23.42 -24.07 -21.87
N ARG A 218 -24.07 -25.07 -22.46
CA ARG A 218 -23.49 -26.35 -22.88
C ARG A 218 -22.54 -26.15 -24.07
N ALA A 219 -21.33 -26.71 -23.98
CA ALA A 219 -20.55 -27.15 -25.14
C ALA A 219 -20.32 -28.66 -25.01
N ARG A 220 -20.75 -29.42 -26.03
CA ARG A 220 -20.69 -30.88 -26.12
C ARG A 220 -19.24 -31.32 -26.40
N ALA A 221 -18.76 -32.35 -25.70
CA ALA A 221 -17.67 -33.20 -26.16
C ALA A 221 -18.24 -34.61 -26.37
N ALA A 222 -18.08 -35.14 -27.58
CA ALA A 222 -18.49 -36.49 -27.95
C ALA A 222 -17.39 -37.49 -27.56
N PHE A 223 -17.79 -38.58 -26.92
CA PHE A 223 -17.00 -39.81 -26.75
C PHE A 223 -17.81 -40.95 -27.38
N LEU A 224 -17.19 -41.74 -28.24
CA LEU A 224 -17.71 -43.04 -28.73
C LEU A 224 -16.82 -44.17 -28.16
N PRO A 225 -17.40 -45.31 -27.72
CA PRO A 225 -16.72 -46.46 -27.09
C PRO A 225 -16.62 -47.66 -28.07
N PRO A 226 -16.24 -48.89 -27.65
CA PRO A 226 -15.61 -49.32 -26.38
C PRO A 226 -14.10 -49.61 -26.46
#